data_AF-A0A927YV07-F1
#
_entry.id   AF-A0A927YV07-F1
#
_cell.length_a   1.000
_cell.length_b   1.000
_cell.length_c   1.000
_cell.angle_alpha   90.00
_cell.angle_beta   90.00
_cell.angle_gamma   90.00
#
_symmetry.space_group_name_H-M   'P 1'
#
loop_
_entity.id
_entity.type
_entity.pdbx_description
1 polymer ?
#
loop_
_entity_poly.entity_id
_entity_poly.type
_entity_poly.pdbx_seq_one_letter_code
_entity_poly.pdbx_strand_id
1 'polypeptide(L)' 'MIIGNVADDDVFKTVDMYFKGIWEEDRAMQELKYYKKNDQICVVNQDVINTYLKFVKSYEVRN' A
#
# COMPACT_ATOMS: atom_id res chain seq x y z
N MET A 1 -13.28 0.84 -11.45
CA MET A 1 -11.94 1.32 -11.07
C MET A 1 -12.04 1.85 -9.67
N ILE A 2 -11.16 1.42 -8.77
CA ILE A 2 -11.12 1.90 -7.39
C ILE A 2 -9.80 2.65 -7.21
N ILE A 3 -9.88 3.86 -6.66
CA ILE A 3 -8.72 4.72 -6.38
C ILE A 3 -8.82 5.08 -4.90
N GLY A 4 -7.78 4.77 -4.15
CA GLY A 4 -7.74 5.08 -2.73
C GLY A 4 -6.35 4.82 -2.16
N ASN A 5 -6.10 5.40 -0.98
CA ASN A 5 -4.90 5.10 -0.22
C ASN A 5 -4.96 3.65 0.23
N VAL A 6 -3.87 2.92 0.01
CA VAL A 6 -3.68 1.59 0.56
C VAL A 6 -2.75 1.72 1.76
N ALA A 7 -3.15 1.13 2.88
CA ALA A 7 -2.29 1.02 4.05
C ALA A 7 -1.03 0.26 3.64
N ASP A 8 0.13 0.87 3.84
CA ASP A 8 1.42 0.24 3.60
C ASP A 8 1.92 -0.47 4.87
N ASP A 9 3.09 -1.11 4.77
CA ASP A 9 3.70 -1.86 5.86
C ASP A 9 4.01 -0.96 7.08
N ASP A 10 4.19 0.35 6.87
CA ASP A 10 4.47 1.30 7.94
C ASP A 10 3.22 1.59 8.78
N VAL A 11 2.04 1.65 8.16
CA VAL A 11 0.76 1.71 8.89
C VAL A 11 0.58 0.45 9.75
N PHE A 12 0.81 -0.73 9.19
CA PHE A 12 0.67 -2.00 9.93
C PHE A 12 1.65 -2.10 11.10
N LYS A 13 2.92 -1.77 10.86
CA LYS A 13 3.96 -1.77 11.89
C LYS A 13 3.65 -0.78 13.01
N THR A 14 3.18 0.41 12.67
CA THR A 14 2.83 1.45 13.66
C THR A 14 1.72 0.98 14.58
N VAL A 15 0.67 0.39 14.01
CA VAL A 15 -0.46 -0.16 14.77
C VAL A 15 -0.01 -1.34 15.65
N ASP A 16 0.79 -2.27 15.12
CA ASP A 16 1.31 -3.41 15.86
C ASP A 16 2.19 -2.99 17.05
N MET A 17 3.07 -2.00 16.85
CA MET A 17 3.94 -1.46 17.91
C MET A 17 3.13 -0.77 19.03
N TYR A 18 2.04 -0.08 18.68
CA TYR A 18 1.14 0.50 19.67
C TYR A 18 0.39 -0.57 20.47
N PHE A 19 -0.21 -1.56 19.80
CA PHE A 19 -0.93 -2.65 20.49
C PHE A 19 -0.02 -3.50 21.40
N LYS A 20 1.27 -3.60 21.08
CA LYS A 20 2.28 -4.26 21.93
C LYS A 20 2.77 -3.39 23.10
N GLY A 21 2.33 -2.14 23.20
CA GLY A 21 2.79 -1.18 24.22
C GLY A 21 4.24 -0.74 24.04
N ILE A 22 4.83 -0.94 22.85
CA ILE A 22 6.20 -0.50 22.55
C ILE A 22 6.20 0.98 22.20
N TRP A 23 5.16 1.45 21.51
CA TRP A 23 4.95 2.86 21.17
C TRP A 23 3.76 3.43 21.93
N GLU A 24 3.94 4.64 22.46
CA GLU A 24 2.87 5.44 23.04
C GLU A 24 1.97 6.06 21.96
N GLU A 25 0.76 6.46 22.36
CA GLU A 25 -0.26 7.02 21.46
C GLU A 25 0.27 8.20 20.64
N ASP A 26 0.94 9.15 21.28
CA ASP A 26 1.48 10.34 20.61
C ASP A 26 2.46 9.99 19.48
N ARG A 27 3.29 8.97 19.69
CA ARG A 27 4.25 8.50 18.68
C ARG A 27 3.54 7.80 17.54
N ALA A 28 2.60 6.91 17.85
CA ALA A 28 1.81 6.22 16.82
C ALA A 28 1.03 7.22 15.95
N MET A 29 0.49 8.28 16.56
CA MET A 29 -0.24 9.34 15.86
C MET A 29 0.66 10.21 14.96
N GLN A 30 1.92 10.45 15.35
CA GLN A 30 2.87 11.16 14.48
C GLN A 30 3.25 10.32 13.26
N GLU A 31 3.49 9.03 13.44
CA GLU A 31 3.86 8.10 12.36
C GLU A 31 2.69 7.91 11.39
N LEU A 32 1.47 7.72 11.91
CA LEU A 32 0.25 7.66 11.08
C LEU A 32 -0.04 8.98 10.36
N LYS A 33 0.36 10.14 10.90
CA LYS A 33 0.20 11.43 10.22
C LYS A 33 1.15 11.62 9.04
N TYR A 34 2.27 10.91 8.99
CA TYR A 34 3.27 11.04 7.93
C TYR A 34 2.81 10.31 6.65
N TYR A 35 1.77 10.84 6.00
CA TYR A 35 1.19 10.27 4.79
C TYR A 35 1.97 10.64 3.54
N LYS A 36 2.88 9.76 3.11
CA LYS A 36 3.28 9.73 1.70
C LYS A 36 2.11 9.15 0.92
N LYS A 37 1.45 9.99 0.11
CA LYS A 37 0.31 9.61 -0.73
C LYS A 37 0.65 8.35 -1.55
N ASN A 38 -0.04 7.24 -1.26
CA ASN A 38 0.16 5.93 -1.89
C ASN A 38 -1.16 5.47 -2.54
N ASP A 39 -1.65 6.29 -3.47
CA ASP A 39 -2.86 5.99 -4.23
C ASP A 39 -2.59 4.76 -5.12
N GLN A 40 -3.25 3.65 -4.83
CA GLN A 40 -3.26 2.51 -5.73
C GLN A 40 -4.48 2.59 -6.66
N ILE A 41 -4.25 2.23 -7.92
CA ILE A 41 -5.30 2.06 -8.91
C ILE A 41 -5.60 0.58 -9.01
N CYS A 42 -6.80 0.18 -8.57
CA CYS A 42 -7.29 -1.18 -8.75
C CYS A 42 -8.22 -1.25 -9.98
N VAL A 43 -7.80 -2.01 -10.98
CA VAL A 43 -8.62 -2.34 -12.16
C VAL A 43 -9.40 -3.62 -11.85
N VAL A 44 -10.69 -3.48 -11.59
CA VAL A 44 -11.57 -4.58 -11.15
C VAL A 44 -12.29 -5.31 -12.29
N ASN A 45 -12.19 -4.81 -13.53
CA ASN A 45 -12.87 -5.39 -14.68
C ASN A 45 -11.85 -6.12 -15.57
N GLN A 46 -12.02 -7.43 -15.71
CA GLN A 46 -11.13 -8.28 -16.50
C GLN A 46 -11.17 -7.96 -18.00
N ASP A 47 -12.32 -7.59 -18.55
CA ASP A 47 -12.46 -7.20 -19.96
C ASP A 47 -11.66 -5.93 -20.27
N VAL A 48 -11.62 -4.98 -19.33
CA VAL A 48 -10.79 -3.77 -19.45
C VAL A 48 -9.31 -4.11 -19.46
N ILE A 49 -8.87 -5.02 -18.57
CA ILE A 49 -7.48 -5.51 -18.56
C ILE A 49 -7.15 -6.15 -19.90
N ASN A 50 -7.99 -7.07 -20.37
CA ASN A 50 -7.74 -7.83 -21.60
C ASN A 50 -7.73 -6.93 -22.85
N THR A 51 -8.57 -5.90 -22.88
CA THR A 51 -8.72 -5.00 -24.04
C THR A 51 -7.63 -3.93 -24.10
N TYR A 52 -7.26 -3.37 -22.95
CA TYR A 52 -6.44 -2.15 -22.90
C TYR A 52 -5.05 -2.35 -22.28
N LEU A 53 -4.82 -3.38 -21.46
CA LEU A 53 -3.48 -3.69 -20.97
C LEU A 53 -2.77 -4.64 -21.94
N LYS A 54 -1.51 -4.31 -22.28
CA LYS A 54 -0.65 -5.18 -23.10
C LYS A 54 0.61 -5.51 -22.33
N PHE A 55 0.90 -6.80 -22.21
CA PHE A 55 2.18 -7.25 -21.71
C PHE A 55 3.29 -6.81 -22.67
N VAL A 56 4.36 -6.20 -22.14
CA VAL A 56 5.50 -5.74 -22.93
C VAL A 56 6.70 -6.65 -22.74
N LYS A 57 7.12 -6.86 -21.49
CA LYS A 57 8.25 -7.73 -21.12
C LYS A 57 8.25 -7.98 -19.61
N SER A 58 8.92 -9.04 -19.19
CA SER A 58 9.32 -9.29 -17.81
C SER A 58 10.73 -9.85 -17.81
N TYR A 59 11.44 -9.70 -16.69
CA TYR A 59 12.74 -10.31 -16.49
C TYR A 59 12.83 -10.82 -15.06
N GLU A 60 13.60 -11.89 -14.89
CA GLU A 60 13.88 -12.46 -13.59
C GLU A 60 15.08 -11.75 -12.99
N VAL A 61 14.96 -11.32 -11.73
CA VAL A 61 16.09 -10.78 -10.97
C VAL A 61 16.74 -11.94 -10.25
N ARG A 62 17.96 -12.32 -10.65
CA ARG A 62 18.76 -13.31 -9.94
C ARG A 62 19.41 -12.64 -8.72
N ASN A 63 19.28 -13.27 -7.56
CA ASN A 63 20.01 -12.91 -6.33
C ASN A 63 21.50 -13.25 -6.45
#